data_AF-A0A7J8EY62-F1
#
_entry.id   AF-A0A7J8EY62-F1
#
_cell.length_a   1.000
_cell.length_b   1.000
_cell.length_c   1.000
_cell.angle_alpha   90.00
_cell.angle_beta   90.00
_cell.angle_gamma   90.00
#
_symmetry.space_group_name_H-M   'P 1'
#
loop_
_entity.id
_entity.type
_entity.pdbx_description
1 polymer ?
#
loop_
_entity_poly.entity_id
_entity_poly.type
_entity_poly.pdbx_seq_one_letter_code
_entity_poly.pdbx_strand_id
1 'polypeptide(L)'
;MKASDADVGENAAVAYSLTEGEGLDMFDVITDQETQEGIITVKKLLDFEKKKVYTLKVEASNPHVEPRFLYLGPFKDSATVRIMVEDVDEPPVFSKLAYILQIREDAQINTTIGSVTAQDPDAARNPVKYSVDRHTDMDRIFNIDSGNGSIFTSKLLDRETLLWHNITVIATEINNPKQSSRVPLYIKVLDVNDNAPEFAEFYETFVCEKAKADQLIQTLRAVDKDDPYSGHQFSFSLAPEAASGSNFTIQDNKDNTAGILTRKNGYNRHEMSTYLLPVVISDNDYPVQSSTGTVTVRVCACDHHGNMQSCHAEALVHPTGLSTGALIAILLCIVTLLGKLLLPASSLPMMRSTHCHCDTLDLSASPIKAYSPI
;
A
#
# COMPACT_ATOMS: atom_id res chain seq x y z
N MET A 1 50.96 11.91 32.50
CA MET A 1 52.15 12.78 32.28
C MET A 1 52.81 13.02 33.62
N LYS A 2 54.12 13.25 33.68
CA LYS A 2 54.83 13.44 34.95
C LYS A 2 55.90 14.51 34.81
N ALA A 3 56.03 15.32 35.86
CA ALA A 3 57.06 16.32 36.08
C ALA A 3 57.56 16.13 37.52
N SER A 4 58.76 16.60 37.79
CA SER A 4 59.40 16.45 39.09
C SER A 4 59.92 17.79 39.57
N ASP A 5 59.60 18.15 40.81
CA ASP A 5 60.20 19.26 41.53
C ASP A 5 61.25 18.70 42.51
N ALA A 6 62.38 19.40 42.65
CA ALA A 6 63.51 18.97 43.48
C ALA A 6 63.34 19.37 44.96
N ASP A 7 62.35 20.20 45.27
CA ASP A 7 62.03 20.62 46.63
C ASP A 7 61.38 19.49 47.46
N VAL A 8 60.97 19.80 48.69
CA VAL A 8 60.41 18.84 49.66
C VAL A 8 59.05 19.32 50.17
N GLY A 9 58.14 18.38 50.45
CA GLY A 9 56.84 18.67 51.03
C GLY A 9 55.92 19.38 50.04
N GLU A 10 55.13 20.35 50.50
CA GLU A 10 54.17 21.10 49.66
C GLU A 10 54.87 21.90 48.55
N ASN A 11 56.13 22.30 48.77
CA ASN A 11 56.95 22.96 47.77
C ASN A 11 57.41 22.02 46.65
N ALA A 12 57.26 20.70 46.79
CA ALA A 12 57.53 19.75 45.71
C ALA A 12 56.26 19.41 44.89
N ALA A 13 55.10 19.95 45.29
CA ALA A 13 53.82 19.62 44.66
C ALA A 13 53.76 20.21 43.24
N VAL A 14 53.12 19.46 42.34
CA VAL A 14 52.99 19.87 40.93
C VAL A 14 51.52 19.90 40.56
N ALA A 15 51.08 21.00 39.96
CA ALA A 15 49.77 21.16 39.36
C ALA A 15 49.89 21.36 37.84
N TYR A 16 49.07 20.64 37.09
CA TYR A 16 49.03 20.71 35.63
C TYR A 16 47.90 21.60 35.13
N SER A 17 48.15 22.34 34.05
CA SER A 17 47.12 23.09 33.32
C SER A 17 47.38 23.04 31.81
N LEU A 18 46.31 23.10 31.01
CA LEU A 18 46.41 23.30 29.56
C LEU A 18 46.40 24.80 29.28
N THR A 19 47.45 25.32 28.64
CA THR A 19 47.65 26.77 28.50
C THR A 19 47.42 27.27 27.08
N GLU A 20 47.82 26.49 26.08
CA GLU A 20 47.75 26.86 24.66
C GLU A 20 47.48 25.63 23.80
N GLY A 21 47.06 25.85 22.56
CA GLY A 21 46.97 24.81 21.54
C GLY A 21 45.55 24.55 21.04
N GLU A 22 45.47 23.65 20.08
CA GLU A 22 44.21 23.30 19.44
C GLU A 22 43.52 22.22 20.27
N GLY A 23 42.24 22.42 20.61
CA GLY A 23 41.47 21.45 21.41
C GLY A 23 41.39 21.74 22.90
N LEU A 24 41.68 22.98 23.35
CA LEU A 24 41.41 23.41 24.73
C LEU A 24 39.93 23.27 25.13
N ASP A 25 39.01 23.23 24.16
CA ASP A 25 37.59 22.96 24.37
C ASP A 25 37.22 21.47 24.30
N MET A 26 38.15 20.63 23.84
CA MET A 26 37.99 19.18 23.65
C MET A 26 38.62 18.37 24.78
N PHE A 27 39.68 18.88 25.40
CA PHE A 27 40.46 18.17 26.44
C PHE A 27 40.54 18.97 27.73
N ASP A 28 40.72 18.25 28.83
CA ASP A 28 41.07 18.81 30.15
C ASP A 28 42.31 18.12 30.70
N VAL A 29 42.91 18.70 31.74
CA VAL A 29 43.96 18.04 32.51
C VAL A 29 43.64 18.09 33.99
N ILE A 30 43.72 16.95 34.66
CA ILE A 30 43.61 16.84 36.12
C ILE A 30 44.94 16.40 36.70
N THR A 31 45.21 16.83 37.93
CA THR A 31 46.38 16.36 38.69
C THR A 31 45.90 15.27 39.64
N ASP A 32 46.47 14.07 39.50
CA ASP A 32 46.21 12.97 40.40
C ASP A 32 46.86 13.25 41.77
N GLN A 33 46.06 13.24 42.83
CA GLN A 33 46.51 13.67 44.15
C GLN A 33 47.49 12.70 44.81
N GLU A 34 47.41 11.40 44.51
CA GLU A 34 48.26 10.37 45.12
C GLU A 34 49.62 10.28 44.40
N THR A 35 49.61 10.32 43.08
CA THR A 35 50.78 10.08 42.24
C THR A 35 51.47 11.36 41.76
N GLN A 36 50.79 12.51 41.88
CA GLN A 36 51.20 13.80 41.32
C GLN A 36 51.36 13.77 39.79
N GLU A 37 50.64 12.87 39.11
CA GLU A 37 50.65 12.77 37.65
C GLU A 37 49.56 13.64 37.01
N GLY A 38 49.87 14.24 35.86
CA GLY A 38 48.91 14.95 35.03
C GLY A 38 48.17 13.98 34.11
N ILE A 39 46.85 13.86 34.27
CA ILE A 39 45.97 12.99 33.47
C ILE A 39 45.18 13.87 32.51
N ILE A 40 45.40 13.68 31.20
CA ILE A 40 44.58 14.34 30.18
C ILE A 40 43.27 13.57 30.03
N THR A 41 42.15 14.28 30.01
CA THR A 41 40.81 13.72 29.86
C THR A 41 40.09 14.34 28.66
N VAL A 42 39.11 13.63 28.12
CA VAL A 42 38.31 14.07 26.96
C VAL A 42 37.01 14.71 27.46
N LYS A 43 36.74 15.95 27.05
CA LYS A 43 35.54 16.72 27.41
C LYS A 43 34.39 16.55 26.42
N LYS A 44 34.70 16.30 25.15
CA LYS A 44 33.75 16.17 24.04
C LYS A 44 34.14 15.00 23.14
N LEU A 45 33.17 14.40 22.46
CA LEU A 45 33.42 13.31 21.51
C LEU A 45 34.45 13.72 20.45
N LEU A 46 35.41 12.83 20.21
CA LEU A 46 36.42 12.96 19.17
C LEU A 46 35.90 12.33 17.88
N ASP A 47 36.29 12.92 16.76
CA ASP A 47 35.83 12.55 15.42
C ASP A 47 37.08 12.58 14.52
N PHE A 48 37.47 11.41 14.03
CA PHE A 48 38.72 11.20 13.30
C PHE A 48 38.68 11.90 11.93
N GLU A 49 37.55 11.81 11.25
CA GLU A 49 37.25 12.41 9.94
C GLU A 49 37.37 13.92 10.01
N LYS A 50 36.93 14.50 11.13
CA LYS A 50 37.00 15.94 11.36
C LYS A 50 38.39 16.41 11.78
N LYS A 51 39.05 15.70 12.70
CA LYS A 51 40.38 16.10 13.20
C LYS A 51 41.19 14.95 13.79
N LYS A 52 42.30 14.64 13.11
CA LYS A 52 43.18 13.49 13.43
C LYS A 52 44.22 13.76 14.51
N VAL A 53 44.63 15.02 14.69
CA VAL A 53 45.70 15.38 15.63
C VAL A 53 45.37 16.69 16.34
N TYR A 54 45.56 16.69 17.65
CA TYR A 54 45.52 17.88 18.49
C TYR A 54 46.91 18.14 19.07
N THR A 55 47.33 19.40 19.09
CA THR A 55 48.59 19.81 19.70
C THR A 55 48.28 20.79 20.82
N LEU A 56 48.60 20.39 22.05
CA LEU A 56 48.34 21.15 23.27
C LEU A 56 49.66 21.46 23.97
N LYS A 57 49.72 22.61 24.64
CA LYS A 57 50.79 22.96 25.56
C LYS A 57 50.29 22.75 26.98
N VAL A 58 51.00 21.92 27.72
CA VAL A 58 50.73 21.60 29.12
C VAL A 58 51.77 22.31 29.96
N GLU A 59 51.32 23.06 30.95
CA GLU A 59 52.17 23.71 31.95
C GLU A 59 52.10 22.93 33.26
N ALA A 60 53.26 22.56 33.80
CA ALA A 60 53.41 22.03 35.14
C ALA A 60 53.91 23.19 36.02
N SER A 61 53.22 23.47 37.12
CA SER A 61 53.52 24.59 38.00
C SER A 61 53.48 24.15 39.45
N ASN A 62 54.28 24.79 40.30
CA ASN A 62 54.20 24.61 41.74
C ASN A 62 53.05 25.49 42.30
N PRO A 63 51.98 24.90 42.87
CA PRO A 63 50.83 25.67 43.34
C PRO A 63 51.07 26.37 44.69
N HIS A 64 52.16 26.05 45.41
CA HIS A 64 52.42 26.52 46.78
C HIS A 64 53.51 27.60 46.86
N VAL A 65 53.79 28.31 45.75
CA VAL A 65 54.79 29.39 45.73
C VAL A 65 54.25 30.62 46.48
N GLU A 66 54.96 31.04 47.52
CA GLU A 66 54.58 32.26 48.23
C GLU A 66 54.71 33.52 47.35
N PRO A 67 53.77 34.47 47.39
CA PRO A 67 53.75 35.64 46.50
C PRO A 67 55.04 36.47 46.49
N ARG A 68 55.76 36.52 47.62
CA ARG A 68 57.03 37.25 47.73
C ARG A 68 58.14 36.66 46.87
N PHE A 69 58.05 35.41 46.43
CA PHE A 69 59.10 34.74 45.65
C PHE A 69 58.80 34.69 44.15
N LEU A 70 57.62 35.09 43.69
CA LEU A 70 57.20 35.04 42.28
C LEU A 70 58.16 35.76 41.30
N TYR A 71 58.96 36.71 41.77
CA TYR A 71 59.95 37.41 40.95
C TYR A 71 61.23 36.59 40.67
N LEU A 72 61.45 35.49 41.40
CA LEU A 72 62.67 34.68 41.32
C LEU A 72 62.67 33.66 40.19
N GLY A 73 61.52 33.41 39.57
CA GLY A 73 61.46 32.49 38.46
C GLY A 73 60.04 32.20 38.02
N PRO A 74 59.89 31.46 36.92
CA PRO A 74 58.57 31.13 36.41
C PRO A 74 57.87 30.06 37.27
N PHE A 75 58.56 29.35 38.19
CA PHE A 75 58.05 28.22 39.02
C PHE A 75 57.16 27.24 38.26
N LYS A 76 57.45 27.11 36.96
CA LYS A 76 56.68 26.34 36.00
C LYS A 76 57.54 25.98 34.82
N ASP A 77 57.19 24.88 34.18
CA ASP A 77 57.75 24.42 32.92
C ASP A 77 56.62 23.98 31.98
N SER A 78 56.87 23.98 30.68
CA SER A 78 55.85 23.64 29.69
C SER A 78 56.33 22.61 28.69
N ALA A 79 55.46 21.66 28.35
CA ALA A 79 55.71 20.64 27.35
C ALA A 79 54.59 20.61 26.30
N THR A 80 54.94 20.27 25.06
CA THR A 80 53.98 20.08 23.98
C THR A 80 53.52 18.62 23.96
N VAL A 81 52.21 18.41 24.05
CA VAL A 81 51.58 17.10 23.93
C VAL A 81 50.83 17.03 22.60
N ARG A 82 51.10 15.96 21.85
CA ARG A 82 50.38 15.63 20.61
C ARG A 82 49.44 14.47 20.89
N ILE A 83 48.15 14.72 20.80
CA ILE A 83 47.10 13.71 20.93
C ILE A 83 46.72 13.28 19.52
N MET A 84 46.94 12.00 19.20
CA MET A 84 46.53 11.39 17.95
C MET A 84 45.19 10.71 18.18
N VAL A 85 44.19 11.05 17.37
CA VAL A 85 42.90 10.35 17.36
C VAL A 85 43.08 9.08 16.55
N GLU A 86 42.69 7.94 17.13
CA GLU A 86 42.70 6.66 16.41
C GLU A 86 41.41 6.52 15.62
N ASP A 87 41.55 5.99 14.41
CA ASP A 87 40.46 5.71 13.48
C ASP A 87 39.75 4.41 13.89
N VAL A 88 38.42 4.39 13.83
CA VAL A 88 37.60 3.22 14.14
C VAL A 88 36.57 3.07 13.04
N ASP A 89 36.54 1.90 12.41
CA ASP A 89 35.63 1.51 11.34
C ASP A 89 34.15 1.85 11.66
N GLU A 90 33.56 2.78 10.92
CA GLU A 90 32.20 3.28 11.03
C GLU A 90 31.35 2.90 9.80
N PRO A 91 30.06 2.56 9.98
CA PRO A 91 29.23 2.14 8.87
C PRO A 91 28.93 3.27 7.87
N PRO A 92 28.57 2.93 6.61
CA PRO A 92 28.16 3.92 5.62
C PRO A 92 27.02 4.81 6.10
N VAL A 93 27.05 6.09 5.80
CA VAL A 93 26.02 7.06 6.20
C VAL A 93 25.25 7.55 4.97
N PHE A 94 23.93 7.36 4.96
CA PHE A 94 23.06 7.90 3.92
C PHE A 94 23.04 9.43 3.94
N SER A 95 22.98 10.05 2.76
CA SER A 95 22.96 11.52 2.64
C SER A 95 21.65 12.17 3.13
N LYS A 96 20.61 11.37 3.34
CA LYS A 96 19.32 11.79 3.91
C LYS A 96 18.85 10.78 4.95
N LEU A 97 18.09 11.27 5.93
CA LEU A 97 17.43 10.43 6.94
C LEU A 97 16.26 9.60 6.37
N ALA A 98 15.70 10.04 5.25
CA ALA A 98 14.66 9.34 4.49
C ALA A 98 14.65 9.83 3.03
N TYR A 99 14.17 8.97 2.13
CA TYR A 99 13.94 9.33 0.73
C TYR A 99 12.47 9.22 0.38
N ILE A 100 11.98 10.16 -0.42
CA ILE A 100 10.63 10.13 -0.98
C ILE A 100 10.79 10.21 -2.50
N LEU A 101 10.30 9.20 -3.20
CA LEU A 101 10.30 9.11 -4.64
C LEU A 101 8.87 8.96 -5.17
N GLN A 102 8.67 9.26 -6.44
CA GLN A 102 7.37 9.17 -7.10
C GLN A 102 7.51 8.45 -8.44
N ILE A 103 6.54 7.63 -8.79
CA ILE A 103 6.47 6.90 -10.07
C ILE A 103 5.01 6.78 -10.50
N ARG A 104 4.74 6.90 -11.79
CA ARG A 104 3.40 6.64 -12.34
C ARG A 104 3.12 5.15 -12.37
N GLU A 105 1.87 4.74 -12.18
CA GLU A 105 1.51 3.32 -12.24
C GLU A 105 1.69 2.70 -13.62
N ASP A 106 1.51 3.50 -14.68
CA ASP A 106 1.75 3.09 -16.08
C ASP A 106 3.23 2.91 -16.44
N ALA A 107 4.14 3.11 -15.49
CA ALA A 107 5.57 2.92 -15.71
C ALA A 107 5.90 1.46 -16.02
N GLN A 108 6.63 1.24 -17.10
CA GLN A 108 7.06 -0.10 -17.50
C GLN A 108 8.01 -0.74 -16.47
N ILE A 109 8.07 -2.06 -16.47
CA ILE A 109 9.07 -2.82 -15.69
C ILE A 109 10.48 -2.34 -16.07
N ASN A 110 11.36 -2.22 -15.08
CA ASN A 110 12.71 -1.67 -15.15
C ASN A 110 12.78 -0.14 -15.34
N THR A 111 11.69 0.58 -15.07
CA THR A 111 11.74 2.05 -15.03
C THR A 111 12.50 2.51 -13.78
N THR A 112 13.52 3.33 -13.98
CA THR A 112 14.28 3.97 -12.88
C THR A 112 13.44 5.06 -12.23
N ILE A 113 13.24 4.94 -10.92
CA ILE A 113 12.45 5.85 -10.09
C ILE A 113 13.32 7.02 -9.59
N GLY A 114 14.56 6.71 -9.21
CA GLY A 114 15.50 7.63 -8.60
C GLY A 114 16.68 6.87 -8.00
N SER A 115 17.46 7.52 -7.15
CA SER A 115 18.60 6.87 -6.48
C SER A 115 18.74 7.31 -5.03
N VAL A 116 19.39 6.47 -4.25
CA VAL A 116 19.88 6.80 -2.91
C VAL A 116 21.39 6.87 -2.90
N THR A 117 21.96 7.55 -1.91
CA THR A 117 23.42 7.67 -1.81
C THR A 117 23.84 7.62 -0.35
N ALA A 118 24.84 6.78 -0.07
CA ALA A 118 25.54 6.70 1.18
C ALA A 118 27.04 6.87 0.96
N GLN A 119 27.73 7.38 1.98
CA GLN A 119 29.17 7.55 2.01
C GLN A 119 29.71 6.93 3.30
N ASP A 120 30.76 6.15 3.15
CA ASP A 120 31.54 5.62 4.26
C ASP A 120 32.51 6.73 4.73
N PRO A 121 32.48 7.09 6.03
CA PRO A 121 33.30 8.17 6.58
C PRO A 121 34.80 7.82 6.62
N ASP A 122 35.16 6.55 6.83
CA ASP A 122 36.54 6.10 7.05
C ASP A 122 37.40 6.17 5.79
N ALA A 123 36.76 6.09 4.62
CA ALA A 123 37.47 6.03 3.36
C ALA A 123 36.94 6.99 2.30
N ALA A 124 37.87 7.75 1.71
CA ALA A 124 37.62 8.51 0.49
C ALA A 124 37.14 7.65 -0.71
N ARG A 125 37.24 6.31 -0.64
CA ARG A 125 36.97 5.34 -1.73
C ARG A 125 36.47 3.96 -1.31
N ASN A 126 35.88 3.74 -0.13
CA ASN A 126 35.19 2.47 0.09
C ASN A 126 33.92 2.45 -0.77
N PRO A 127 33.80 1.54 -1.76
CA PRO A 127 32.59 1.49 -2.55
C PRO A 127 31.51 0.86 -1.67
N VAL A 128 30.47 1.62 -1.38
CA VAL A 128 29.29 1.13 -0.67
C VAL A 128 28.45 0.30 -1.63
N LYS A 129 27.97 -0.86 -1.17
CA LYS A 129 26.97 -1.65 -1.89
C LYS A 129 25.57 -1.38 -1.36
N TYR A 130 24.63 -1.26 -2.29
CA TYR A 130 23.22 -1.04 -1.97
C TYR A 130 22.39 -2.32 -2.14
N SER A 131 21.40 -2.50 -1.28
CA SER A 131 20.40 -3.57 -1.40
C SER A 131 19.06 -3.16 -0.81
N VAL A 132 17.97 -3.77 -1.28
CA VAL A 132 16.63 -3.60 -0.69
C VAL A 132 16.43 -4.66 0.41
N ASP A 133 15.95 -4.24 1.57
CA ASP A 133 15.52 -5.16 2.63
C ASP A 133 14.23 -5.88 2.22
N ARG A 134 14.36 -7.17 1.91
CA ARG A 134 13.24 -8.00 1.44
C ARG A 134 12.15 -8.26 2.49
N HIS A 135 12.39 -7.97 3.77
CA HIS A 135 11.31 -7.99 4.77
C HIS A 135 10.34 -6.82 4.62
N THR A 136 10.79 -5.72 4.00
CA THR A 136 9.97 -4.53 3.75
C THR A 136 9.42 -4.46 2.32
N ASP A 137 9.88 -5.36 1.44
CA ASP A 137 9.44 -5.52 0.05
C ASP A 137 9.31 -7.03 -0.27
N MET A 138 8.36 -7.69 0.39
CA MET A 138 8.17 -9.14 0.29
C MET A 138 7.81 -9.58 -1.14
N ASP A 139 7.04 -8.75 -1.85
CA ASP A 139 6.63 -8.99 -3.22
C ASP A 139 7.73 -8.70 -4.24
N ARG A 140 8.88 -8.18 -3.83
CA ARG A 140 10.02 -7.85 -4.71
C ARG A 140 9.58 -6.92 -5.84
N ILE A 141 8.85 -5.87 -5.49
CA ILE A 141 8.33 -4.87 -6.43
C ILE A 141 9.46 -3.95 -6.90
N PHE A 142 10.46 -3.71 -6.04
CA PHE A 142 11.57 -2.81 -6.33
C PHE A 142 12.91 -3.53 -6.31
N ASN A 143 13.80 -3.10 -7.20
CA ASN A 143 15.20 -3.47 -7.23
C ASN A 143 16.08 -2.23 -7.11
N ILE A 144 17.34 -2.47 -6.75
CA ILE A 144 18.35 -1.43 -6.64
C ILE A 144 19.64 -1.90 -7.31
N ASP A 145 20.27 -1.01 -8.07
CA ASP A 145 21.61 -1.22 -8.59
C ASP A 145 22.61 -1.15 -7.42
N SER A 146 23.36 -2.24 -7.23
CA SER A 146 24.24 -2.36 -6.08
C SER A 146 25.42 -1.38 -6.07
N GLY A 147 25.81 -0.82 -7.21
CA GLY A 147 27.00 0.04 -7.33
C GLY A 147 26.68 1.53 -7.27
N ASN A 148 25.50 1.95 -7.74
CA ASN A 148 25.14 3.37 -7.81
C ASN A 148 23.86 3.75 -7.05
N GLY A 149 23.16 2.78 -6.46
CA GLY A 149 21.97 3.03 -5.64
C GLY A 149 20.71 3.42 -6.44
N SER A 150 20.70 3.25 -7.77
CA SER A 150 19.53 3.51 -8.61
C SER A 150 18.43 2.49 -8.34
N ILE A 151 17.24 2.96 -8.02
CA ILE A 151 16.06 2.16 -7.71
C ILE A 151 15.17 2.09 -8.94
N PHE A 152 14.69 0.88 -9.26
CA PHE A 152 13.84 0.64 -10.42
C PHE A 152 12.77 -0.42 -10.12
N THR A 153 11.69 -0.38 -10.88
CA THR A 153 10.58 -1.34 -10.75
C THR A 153 10.96 -2.70 -11.31
N SER A 154 10.57 -3.78 -10.63
CA SER A 154 10.63 -5.16 -11.15
C SER A 154 9.25 -5.76 -11.45
N LYS A 155 8.19 -5.06 -11.08
CA LYS A 155 6.79 -5.42 -11.35
C LYS A 155 6.03 -4.19 -11.82
N LEU A 156 4.87 -4.44 -12.45
CA LEU A 156 3.89 -3.39 -12.70
C LEU A 156 3.35 -2.88 -11.38
N LEU A 157 2.99 -1.60 -11.38
CA LEU A 157 2.38 -0.92 -10.25
C LEU A 157 0.91 -0.68 -10.57
N ASP A 158 0.12 -0.52 -9.53
CA ASP A 158 -1.31 -0.26 -9.58
C ASP A 158 -1.62 0.57 -8.33
N ARG A 159 -2.00 1.83 -8.55
CA ARG A 159 -2.25 2.80 -7.49
C ARG A 159 -3.54 2.46 -6.74
N GLU A 160 -4.56 1.94 -7.42
CA GLU A 160 -5.81 1.48 -6.81
C GLU A 160 -5.57 0.31 -5.87
N THR A 161 -4.56 -0.52 -6.15
CA THR A 161 -4.11 -1.57 -5.23
C THR A 161 -3.31 -1.02 -4.06
N LEU A 162 -2.26 -0.22 -4.30
CA LEU A 162 -1.42 0.33 -3.23
C LEU A 162 -0.74 1.66 -3.59
N LEU A 163 -1.23 2.75 -2.98
CA LEU A 163 -0.73 4.11 -3.22
C LEU A 163 0.72 4.37 -2.73
N TRP A 164 1.13 3.74 -1.63
CA TRP A 164 2.43 3.98 -0.99
C TRP A 164 3.17 2.68 -0.71
N HIS A 165 4.42 2.62 -1.16
CA HIS A 165 5.35 1.57 -0.77
C HIS A 165 6.39 2.12 0.20
N ASN A 166 6.52 1.45 1.35
CA ASN A 166 7.44 1.83 2.41
C ASN A 166 8.50 0.74 2.52
N ILE A 167 9.64 0.94 1.87
CA ILE A 167 10.72 -0.04 1.83
C ILE A 167 11.95 0.49 2.56
N THR A 168 12.85 -0.40 2.98
CA THR A 168 14.12 -0.05 3.59
C THR A 168 15.25 -0.38 2.64
N VAL A 169 16.15 0.58 2.41
CA VAL A 169 17.39 0.35 1.66
C VAL A 169 18.54 0.20 2.64
N ILE A 170 19.43 -0.74 2.35
CA ILE A 170 20.62 -1.05 3.13
C ILE A 170 21.85 -0.63 2.34
N ALA A 171 22.72 0.14 2.96
CA ALA A 171 24.07 0.42 2.50
C ALA A 171 25.05 -0.42 3.31
N THR A 172 25.97 -1.12 2.64
CA THR A 172 26.92 -2.03 3.29
C THR A 172 28.30 -1.82 2.71
N GLU A 173 29.32 -1.84 3.55
CA GLU A 173 30.70 -1.84 3.10
C GLU A 173 31.04 -3.13 2.33
N ILE A 174 31.80 -2.98 1.25
CA ILE A 174 32.23 -4.13 0.45
C ILE A 174 33.17 -5.05 1.23
N ASN A 175 34.07 -4.47 2.03
CA ASN A 175 35.14 -5.21 2.71
C ASN A 175 34.74 -5.68 4.11
N ASN A 176 33.75 -5.03 4.73
CA ASN A 176 33.23 -5.41 6.04
C ASN A 176 31.69 -5.43 6.06
N PRO A 177 31.05 -6.57 5.71
CA PRO A 177 29.59 -6.66 5.68
C PRO A 177 28.89 -6.47 7.02
N LYS A 178 29.63 -6.45 8.14
CA LYS A 178 29.08 -6.13 9.46
C LYS A 178 28.76 -4.65 9.59
N GLN A 179 29.46 -3.81 8.83
CA GLN A 179 29.20 -2.39 8.75
C GLN A 179 28.13 -2.12 7.71
N SER A 180 26.97 -1.72 8.22
CA SER A 180 25.83 -1.38 7.38
C SER A 180 24.96 -0.36 8.06
N SER A 181 24.28 0.43 7.23
CA SER A 181 23.22 1.32 7.66
C SER A 181 21.96 1.08 6.85
N ARG A 182 20.85 1.61 7.35
CA ARG A 182 19.52 1.46 6.77
C ARG A 182 18.87 2.82 6.62
N VAL A 183 18.12 3.02 5.55
CA VAL A 183 17.32 4.23 5.36
C VAL A 183 15.91 3.87 4.88
N PRO A 184 14.86 4.48 5.43
CA PRO A 184 13.51 4.36 4.89
C PRO A 184 13.40 5.08 3.55
N LEU A 185 12.71 4.42 2.62
CA LEU A 185 12.38 4.91 1.29
C LEU A 185 10.87 4.78 1.08
N TYR A 186 10.23 5.92 0.89
CA TYR A 186 8.80 6.05 0.61
C TYR A 186 8.61 6.27 -0.89
N ILE A 187 7.87 5.41 -1.56
CA ILE A 187 7.58 5.51 -2.98
C ILE A 187 6.08 5.76 -3.13
N LYS A 188 5.72 6.93 -3.67
CA LYS A 188 4.34 7.27 -4.01
C LYS A 188 4.05 6.83 -5.44
N VAL A 189 3.00 6.03 -5.62
CA VAL A 189 2.47 5.75 -6.95
C VAL A 189 1.57 6.93 -7.36
N LEU A 190 1.82 7.47 -8.55
CA LEU A 190 1.06 8.56 -9.14
C LEU A 190 0.00 7.98 -10.06
N ASP A 191 -1.19 8.56 -9.95
CA ASP A 191 -2.40 8.22 -10.68
C ASP A 191 -2.25 8.43 -12.20
N VAL A 192 -2.84 7.50 -12.95
CA VAL A 192 -3.03 7.52 -14.39
C VAL A 192 -4.46 7.10 -14.68
N ASN A 193 -5.10 7.77 -15.65
CA ASN A 193 -6.47 7.43 -16.04
C ASN A 193 -6.52 6.09 -16.78
N ASP A 194 -6.58 4.98 -16.05
CA ASP A 194 -6.59 3.62 -16.59
C ASP A 194 -7.85 2.83 -16.19
N ASN A 195 -8.66 3.35 -15.27
CA ASN A 195 -10.01 2.84 -14.98
C ASN A 195 -11.06 3.61 -15.79
N ALA A 196 -12.16 2.94 -16.09
CA ALA A 196 -13.30 3.56 -16.76
C ALA A 196 -14.41 3.82 -15.72
N PRO A 197 -15.17 4.92 -15.87
CA PRO A 197 -16.24 5.21 -14.93
C PRO A 197 -17.34 4.18 -15.04
N GLU A 198 -17.86 3.73 -13.91
CA GLU A 198 -18.93 2.73 -13.81
C GLU A 198 -20.12 3.27 -13.04
N PHE A 199 -21.28 2.62 -13.16
CA PHE A 199 -22.42 2.98 -12.34
C PHE A 199 -22.12 2.78 -10.86
N ALA A 200 -22.51 3.77 -10.04
CA ALA A 200 -22.33 3.69 -8.58
C ALA A 200 -23.12 2.54 -7.95
N GLU A 201 -24.17 2.06 -8.62
CA GLU A 201 -25.05 0.98 -8.19
C GLU A 201 -25.73 0.32 -9.40
N PHE A 202 -26.40 -0.81 -9.16
CA PHE A 202 -27.27 -1.41 -10.16
C PHE A 202 -28.57 -0.63 -10.30
N TYR A 203 -28.94 -0.24 -11.52
CA TYR A 203 -30.16 0.49 -11.78
C TYR A 203 -31.26 -0.38 -12.41
N GLU A 204 -32.34 -0.56 -11.65
CA GLU A 204 -33.64 -1.02 -12.13
C GLU A 204 -34.70 0.02 -11.77
N THR A 205 -35.48 0.45 -12.74
CA THR A 205 -36.50 1.49 -12.57
C THR A 205 -37.80 1.10 -13.25
N PHE A 206 -38.84 1.88 -12.99
CA PHE A 206 -40.21 1.58 -13.38
C PHE A 206 -40.82 2.78 -14.08
N VAL A 207 -41.58 2.52 -15.15
CA VAL A 207 -42.32 3.53 -15.90
C VAL A 207 -43.80 3.15 -15.95
N CYS A 208 -44.66 4.12 -15.66
CA CYS A 208 -46.11 3.96 -15.80
C CYS A 208 -46.48 3.80 -17.28
N GLU A 209 -47.39 2.89 -17.60
CA GLU A 209 -47.91 2.69 -18.97
C GLU A 209 -48.60 3.94 -19.54
N LYS A 210 -49.01 4.88 -18.68
CA LYS A 210 -49.57 6.19 -19.03
C LYS A 210 -48.56 7.34 -18.88
N ALA A 211 -47.27 7.04 -18.73
CA ALA A 211 -46.23 8.06 -18.59
C ALA A 211 -46.27 9.04 -19.77
N LYS A 212 -46.02 10.31 -19.46
CA LYS A 212 -45.97 11.38 -20.47
C LYS A 212 -44.56 11.49 -21.02
N ALA A 213 -44.40 12.12 -22.18
CA ALA A 213 -43.09 12.50 -22.70
C ALA A 213 -42.38 13.47 -21.74
N ASP A 214 -41.05 13.42 -21.74
CA ASP A 214 -40.14 14.22 -20.92
C ASP A 214 -40.31 14.03 -19.40
N GLN A 215 -40.89 12.90 -18.99
CA GLN A 215 -40.99 12.52 -17.58
C GLN A 215 -39.69 11.87 -17.12
N LEU A 216 -39.04 12.44 -16.10
CA LEU A 216 -37.90 11.83 -15.41
C LEU A 216 -38.36 10.58 -14.65
N ILE A 217 -37.71 9.45 -14.90
CA ILE A 217 -38.03 8.16 -14.26
C ILE A 217 -36.90 7.62 -13.38
N GLN A 218 -35.66 8.03 -13.63
CA GLN A 218 -34.50 7.61 -12.85
C GLN A 218 -33.39 8.65 -12.94
N THR A 219 -32.66 8.85 -11.85
CA THR A 219 -31.36 9.54 -11.86
C THR A 219 -30.26 8.51 -11.69
N LEU A 220 -29.29 8.51 -12.59
CA LEU A 220 -28.10 7.69 -12.60
C LEU A 220 -26.94 8.46 -11.98
N ARG A 221 -26.01 7.75 -11.37
CA ARG A 221 -24.75 8.26 -10.85
C ARG A 221 -23.63 7.29 -11.23
N ALA A 222 -22.47 7.84 -11.58
CA ALA A 222 -21.26 7.07 -11.85
C ALA A 222 -20.15 7.37 -10.82
N VAL A 223 -19.18 6.47 -10.76
CA VAL A 223 -17.96 6.54 -9.96
C VAL A 223 -16.78 6.05 -10.80
N ASP A 224 -15.58 6.51 -10.46
CA ASP A 224 -14.32 6.01 -11.01
C ASP A 224 -13.38 5.65 -9.86
N LYS A 225 -12.48 4.69 -10.09
CA LYS A 225 -11.49 4.24 -9.10
C LYS A 225 -10.22 5.09 -9.12
N ASP A 226 -9.97 5.79 -10.22
CA ASP A 226 -8.88 6.76 -10.37
C ASP A 226 -9.00 7.91 -9.33
N ASP A 227 -7.96 8.72 -9.17
CA ASP A 227 -7.82 9.65 -8.04
C ASP A 227 -9.00 10.63 -7.88
N PRO A 228 -9.82 10.50 -6.81
CA PRO A 228 -11.04 11.29 -6.64
C PRO A 228 -10.80 12.80 -6.43
N TYR A 229 -9.56 13.24 -6.19
CA TYR A 229 -9.22 14.66 -5.99
C TYR A 229 -9.10 15.45 -7.29
N SER A 230 -8.92 14.78 -8.42
CA SER A 230 -8.81 15.42 -9.74
C SER A 230 -10.17 15.96 -10.25
N GLY A 231 -11.28 15.51 -9.65
CA GLY A 231 -12.61 15.98 -10.01
C GLY A 231 -13.11 15.44 -11.35
N HIS A 232 -12.92 14.13 -11.58
CA HIS A 232 -13.39 13.44 -12.78
C HIS A 232 -14.82 13.86 -13.14
N GLN A 233 -14.99 14.32 -14.38
CA GLN A 233 -16.28 14.71 -14.91
C GLN A 233 -16.74 13.65 -15.92
N PHE A 234 -17.90 13.06 -15.67
CA PHE A 234 -18.45 12.01 -16.52
C PHE A 234 -19.45 12.59 -17.50
N SER A 235 -19.53 11.95 -18.66
CA SER A 235 -20.56 12.17 -19.67
C SER A 235 -21.41 10.92 -19.85
N PHE A 236 -22.72 11.11 -20.05
CA PHE A 236 -23.67 10.02 -20.20
C PHE A 236 -24.39 10.09 -21.54
N SER A 237 -24.49 8.94 -22.22
CA SER A 237 -25.25 8.83 -23.47
C SER A 237 -25.85 7.43 -23.64
N LEU A 238 -26.86 7.29 -24.49
CA LEU A 238 -27.27 5.95 -24.92
C LEU A 238 -26.25 5.41 -25.92
N ALA A 239 -25.98 4.10 -25.85
CA ALA A 239 -25.15 3.45 -26.86
C ALA A 239 -25.70 3.71 -28.27
N PRO A 240 -24.84 3.95 -29.29
CA PRO A 240 -25.28 4.37 -30.63
C PRO A 240 -26.34 3.46 -31.26
N GLU A 241 -26.23 2.15 -31.05
CA GLU A 241 -27.16 1.13 -31.51
C GLU A 241 -28.54 1.21 -30.85
N ALA A 242 -28.64 1.71 -29.62
CA ALA A 242 -29.89 1.88 -28.89
C ALA A 242 -30.47 3.30 -29.05
N ALA A 243 -29.64 4.30 -29.34
CA ALA A 243 -30.07 5.69 -29.44
C ALA A 243 -31.12 5.92 -30.55
N SER A 244 -30.95 5.26 -31.70
CA SER A 244 -31.90 5.38 -32.82
C SER A 244 -33.17 4.58 -32.55
N GLY A 245 -34.22 5.28 -32.08
CA GLY A 245 -35.54 4.70 -31.85
C GLY A 245 -35.82 4.28 -30.40
N SER A 246 -34.91 4.57 -29.46
CA SER A 246 -35.19 4.39 -28.03
C SER A 246 -36.47 5.12 -27.60
N ASN A 247 -37.24 4.48 -26.73
CA ASN A 247 -38.40 5.09 -26.05
C ASN A 247 -37.99 5.98 -24.88
N PHE A 248 -36.69 6.11 -24.62
CA PHE A 248 -36.12 6.90 -23.53
C PHE A 248 -34.96 7.75 -24.04
N THR A 249 -34.67 8.84 -23.34
CA THR A 249 -33.53 9.73 -23.58
C THR A 249 -32.70 9.83 -22.31
N ILE A 250 -31.41 10.12 -22.48
CA ILE A 250 -30.49 10.41 -21.39
C ILE A 250 -30.24 11.92 -21.39
N GLN A 251 -30.45 12.54 -20.24
CA GLN A 251 -30.11 13.93 -19.96
C GLN A 251 -28.92 13.97 -19.01
N ASP A 252 -27.77 14.36 -19.53
CA ASP A 252 -26.58 14.59 -18.71
C ASP A 252 -26.74 15.89 -17.89
N ASN A 253 -26.64 15.76 -16.56
CA ASN A 253 -26.78 16.88 -15.62
C ASN A 253 -25.47 17.63 -15.38
N LYS A 254 -24.34 17.13 -15.92
CA LYS A 254 -22.99 17.70 -15.79
C LYS A 254 -22.44 17.77 -14.36
N ASP A 255 -23.01 17.00 -13.46
CA ASP A 255 -22.63 16.87 -12.05
C ASP A 255 -22.35 15.40 -11.67
N ASN A 256 -21.87 14.61 -12.64
CA ASN A 256 -21.69 13.15 -12.55
C ASN A 256 -22.99 12.36 -12.33
N THR A 257 -24.12 12.99 -12.61
CA THR A 257 -25.43 12.34 -12.68
C THR A 257 -26.08 12.53 -14.04
N ALA A 258 -27.03 11.65 -14.37
CA ALA A 258 -27.85 11.79 -15.57
C ALA A 258 -29.30 11.35 -15.30
N GLY A 259 -30.25 12.05 -15.90
CA GLY A 259 -31.66 11.65 -15.90
C GLY A 259 -31.99 10.70 -17.05
N ILE A 260 -32.78 9.66 -16.76
CA ILE A 260 -33.51 8.90 -17.78
C ILE A 260 -34.90 9.53 -17.91
N LEU A 261 -35.22 9.99 -19.12
CA LEU A 261 -36.53 10.56 -19.43
C LEU A 261 -37.27 9.71 -20.46
N THR A 262 -38.59 9.72 -20.38
CA THR A 262 -39.47 9.13 -21.41
C THR A 262 -39.47 9.98 -22.67
N ARG A 263 -39.37 9.35 -23.86
CA ARG A 263 -39.36 10.08 -25.15
C ARG A 263 -40.77 10.29 -25.73
N LYS A 264 -41.73 9.47 -25.31
CA LYS A 264 -43.09 9.45 -25.87
C LYS A 264 -44.14 9.35 -24.77
N ASN A 265 -45.38 9.63 -25.14
CA ASN A 265 -46.53 9.38 -24.30
C ASN A 265 -46.97 7.92 -24.43
N GLY A 266 -47.17 7.26 -23.29
CA GLY A 266 -47.76 5.93 -23.21
C GLY A 266 -46.82 4.80 -23.61
N TYR A 267 -46.94 3.68 -22.88
CA TYR A 267 -46.14 2.47 -23.06
C TYR A 267 -47.07 1.27 -23.00
N ASN A 268 -47.01 0.38 -24.00
CA ASN A 268 -47.82 -0.83 -24.01
C ASN A 268 -47.08 -1.98 -23.35
N ARG A 269 -47.42 -2.24 -22.09
CA ARG A 269 -46.82 -3.30 -21.30
C ARG A 269 -47.03 -4.71 -21.85
N HIS A 270 -48.14 -4.98 -22.54
CA HIS A 270 -48.42 -6.29 -23.14
C HIS A 270 -47.58 -6.56 -24.39
N GLU A 271 -47.14 -5.51 -25.07
CA GLU A 271 -46.24 -5.57 -26.21
C GLU A 271 -44.77 -5.63 -25.74
N MET A 272 -44.40 -4.75 -24.81
CA MET A 272 -43.06 -4.69 -24.24
C MET A 272 -43.12 -4.26 -22.78
N SER A 273 -42.83 -5.19 -21.87
CA SER A 273 -42.90 -4.98 -20.41
C SER A 273 -41.55 -4.59 -19.79
N THR A 274 -40.45 -4.80 -20.51
CA THR A 274 -39.08 -4.52 -20.03
C THR A 274 -38.25 -3.95 -21.16
N TYR A 275 -37.53 -2.87 -20.87
CA TYR A 275 -36.51 -2.29 -21.74
C TYR A 275 -35.15 -2.41 -21.06
N LEU A 276 -34.13 -2.75 -21.85
CA LEU A 276 -32.74 -2.74 -21.44
C LEU A 276 -32.07 -1.55 -22.13
N LEU A 277 -31.62 -0.58 -21.35
CA LEU A 277 -31.01 0.64 -21.85
C LEU A 277 -29.49 0.56 -21.65
N PRO A 278 -28.70 0.32 -22.71
CA PRO A 278 -27.26 0.43 -22.65
C PRO A 278 -26.88 1.93 -22.60
N VAL A 279 -26.34 2.36 -21.47
CA VAL A 279 -25.88 3.71 -21.22
C VAL A 279 -24.35 3.68 -21.20
N VAL A 280 -23.75 4.46 -22.09
CA VAL A 280 -22.32 4.69 -22.15
C VAL A 280 -21.98 5.80 -21.16
N ILE A 281 -21.00 5.53 -20.30
CA ILE A 281 -20.42 6.47 -19.34
C ILE A 281 -18.98 6.67 -19.78
N SER A 282 -18.56 7.92 -19.97
CA SER A 282 -17.19 8.26 -20.35
C SER A 282 -16.65 9.31 -19.41
N ASP A 283 -15.39 9.20 -19.03
CA ASP A 283 -14.68 10.31 -18.39
C ASP A 283 -14.34 11.40 -19.43
N ASN A 284 -13.70 12.47 -18.96
CA ASN A 284 -13.14 13.53 -19.79
C ASN A 284 -11.61 13.63 -19.65
N ASP A 285 -10.97 12.57 -19.18
CA ASP A 285 -9.55 12.54 -18.88
C ASP A 285 -8.74 11.93 -20.05
N TYR A 286 -7.42 11.82 -19.92
CA TYR A 286 -6.56 11.28 -20.99
C TYR A 286 -5.72 10.09 -20.53
N PRO A 287 -5.76 8.94 -21.25
CA PRO A 287 -6.69 8.65 -22.35
C PRO A 287 -8.15 8.60 -21.86
N VAL A 288 -9.10 8.97 -22.72
CA VAL A 288 -10.53 8.90 -22.35
C VAL A 288 -10.92 7.44 -22.15
N GLN A 289 -11.47 7.12 -20.99
CA GLN A 289 -12.00 5.79 -20.72
C GLN A 289 -13.53 5.82 -20.69
N SER A 290 -14.13 4.71 -21.12
CA SER A 290 -15.58 4.57 -21.15
C SER A 290 -16.02 3.14 -20.84
N SER A 291 -17.17 3.04 -20.20
CA SER A 291 -17.85 1.78 -19.93
C SER A 291 -19.30 1.85 -20.42
N THR A 292 -19.96 0.69 -20.56
CA THR A 292 -21.39 0.62 -20.88
C THR A 292 -22.10 -0.18 -19.81
N GLY A 293 -22.96 0.50 -19.04
CA GLY A 293 -23.85 -0.12 -18.08
C GLY A 293 -25.24 -0.32 -18.66
N THR A 294 -25.98 -1.33 -18.20
CA THR A 294 -27.36 -1.57 -18.64
C THR A 294 -28.35 -1.18 -17.54
N VAL A 295 -29.27 -0.29 -17.84
CA VAL A 295 -30.39 0.07 -16.95
C VAL A 295 -31.64 -0.71 -17.35
N THR A 296 -32.27 -1.39 -16.39
CA THR A 296 -33.51 -2.11 -16.63
C THR A 296 -34.70 -1.20 -16.35
N VAL A 297 -35.56 -0.98 -17.35
CA VAL A 297 -36.81 -0.22 -17.18
C VAL A 297 -38.01 -1.15 -17.34
N ARG A 298 -38.83 -1.28 -16.31
CA ARG A 298 -40.06 -2.08 -16.35
C ARG A 298 -41.30 -1.21 -16.54
N VAL A 299 -42.18 -1.61 -17.45
CA VAL A 299 -43.48 -0.95 -17.65
C VAL A 299 -44.49 -1.53 -16.67
N CYS A 300 -45.13 -0.64 -15.89
CA CYS A 300 -46.09 -1.00 -14.87
C CYS A 300 -47.46 -0.38 -15.13
N ALA A 301 -48.51 -1.07 -14.70
CA ALA A 301 -49.85 -0.51 -14.64
C ALA A 301 -49.89 0.65 -13.63
N CYS A 302 -50.72 1.65 -13.91
CA CYS A 302 -50.87 2.83 -13.06
C CYS A 302 -52.31 3.35 -13.03
N ASP A 303 -52.67 3.97 -11.90
CA ASP A 303 -53.98 4.55 -11.67
C ASP A 303 -54.23 5.81 -12.54
N HIS A 304 -55.39 6.44 -12.37
CA HIS A 304 -55.72 7.68 -13.11
C HIS A 304 -54.88 8.89 -12.70
N HIS A 305 -54.23 8.86 -11.53
CA HIS A 305 -53.35 9.90 -11.03
C HIS A 305 -51.89 9.68 -11.45
N GLY A 306 -51.58 8.56 -12.12
CA GLY A 306 -50.24 8.20 -12.56
C GLY A 306 -49.43 7.45 -11.49
N ASN A 307 -50.03 7.05 -10.38
CA ASN A 307 -49.36 6.26 -9.36
C ASN A 307 -49.22 4.82 -9.83
N MET A 308 -48.02 4.25 -9.69
CA MET A 308 -47.75 2.86 -10.07
C MET A 308 -48.51 1.88 -9.18
N GLN A 309 -49.09 0.84 -9.79
CA GLN A 309 -49.85 -0.20 -9.12
C GLN A 309 -49.15 -1.56 -9.18
N SER A 310 -49.02 -2.14 -10.38
CA SER A 310 -48.47 -3.50 -10.55
C SER A 310 -47.53 -3.59 -11.75
N CYS A 311 -46.37 -4.20 -11.51
CA CYS A 311 -45.34 -4.46 -12.51
C CYS A 311 -45.33 -5.93 -12.99
N HIS A 312 -46.03 -6.85 -12.30
CA HIS A 312 -46.21 -8.25 -12.73
C HIS A 312 -47.30 -8.40 -13.79
N ALA A 313 -46.96 -8.85 -15.00
CA ALA A 313 -47.94 -9.00 -16.08
C ALA A 313 -49.04 -9.92 -15.57
N GLU A 314 -50.20 -9.35 -15.23
CA GLU A 314 -51.34 -10.16 -14.84
C GLU A 314 -51.73 -10.94 -16.08
N ALA A 315 -51.43 -12.23 -16.08
CA ALA A 315 -52.04 -13.14 -17.03
C ALA A 315 -53.55 -13.09 -16.75
N LEU A 316 -54.28 -12.35 -17.56
CA LEU A 316 -55.74 -12.39 -17.61
C LEU A 316 -56.15 -13.80 -18.03
N VAL A 317 -56.24 -14.72 -17.07
CA VAL A 317 -56.89 -16.00 -17.26
C VAL A 317 -58.39 -15.73 -17.22
N HIS A 318 -59.00 -15.52 -18.38
CA HIS A 318 -60.46 -15.61 -18.50
C HIS A 318 -60.89 -17.04 -18.11
N PRO A 319 -61.78 -17.23 -17.11
CA PRO A 319 -62.28 -18.54 -16.74
C PRO A 319 -63.35 -18.96 -17.75
N THR A 320 -62.96 -19.27 -18.97
CA THR A 320 -63.84 -19.92 -19.94
C THR A 320 -63.12 -21.14 -20.47
N GLY A 321 -63.07 -22.21 -19.67
CA GLY A 321 -62.34 -23.39 -20.13
C GLY A 321 -62.29 -24.63 -19.26
N LEU A 322 -63.12 -24.79 -18.23
CA LEU A 322 -63.36 -26.15 -17.70
C LEU A 322 -64.84 -26.48 -17.88
N SER A 323 -65.11 -27.40 -18.82
CA SER A 323 -66.40 -28.07 -18.94
C SER A 323 -66.79 -28.65 -17.58
N THR A 324 -68.07 -28.57 -17.22
CA THR A 324 -68.64 -29.17 -15.99
C THR A 324 -68.26 -30.65 -15.83
N GLY A 325 -68.00 -31.37 -16.92
CA GLY A 325 -67.47 -32.73 -16.88
C GLY A 325 -66.06 -32.86 -16.29
N ALA A 326 -65.19 -31.87 -16.51
CA ALA A 326 -63.84 -31.85 -15.95
C ALA A 326 -63.85 -31.59 -14.44
N LEU A 327 -64.75 -30.74 -13.96
CA LEU A 327 -64.95 -30.50 -12.52
C LEU A 327 -65.45 -31.77 -11.80
N ILE A 328 -66.36 -32.51 -12.42
CA ILE A 328 -66.87 -33.79 -11.87
C ILE A 328 -65.76 -34.85 -11.84
N ALA A 329 -64.92 -34.93 -12.89
CA ALA A 329 -63.79 -35.87 -12.92
C ALA A 329 -62.74 -35.57 -11.84
N ILE A 330 -62.45 -34.29 -11.60
CA ILE A 330 -61.53 -33.87 -10.53
C ILE A 330 -62.12 -34.22 -9.15
N LEU A 331 -63.42 -33.99 -8.93
CA LEU A 331 -64.08 -34.34 -7.68
C LEU A 331 -64.05 -35.86 -7.42
N LEU A 332 -64.29 -36.68 -8.45
CA LEU A 332 -64.23 -38.14 -8.37
C LEU A 332 -62.81 -38.65 -8.07
N CYS A 333 -61.78 -38.02 -8.65
CA CYS A 333 -60.38 -38.34 -8.34
C CYS A 333 -60.03 -38.02 -6.87
N ILE A 334 -60.52 -36.91 -6.33
CA ILE A 334 -60.26 -36.52 -4.95
C ILE A 334 -60.96 -37.47 -3.96
N VAL A 335 -62.22 -37.85 -4.24
CA VAL A 335 -62.98 -38.79 -3.40
C VAL A 335 -62.35 -40.18 -3.40
N THR A 336 -61.83 -40.65 -4.55
CA THR A 336 -61.14 -41.96 -4.64
C THR A 336 -59.77 -41.97 -3.97
N LEU A 337 -59.02 -40.85 -3.98
CA LEU A 337 -57.78 -40.72 -3.23
C LEU A 337 -58.01 -40.70 -1.71
N LEU A 338 -59.03 -39.97 -1.25
CA LEU A 338 -59.36 -39.89 0.17
C LEU A 338 -59.91 -41.22 0.72
N GLY A 339 -60.64 -41.98 -0.10
CA GLY A 339 -61.11 -43.33 0.27
C GLY A 339 -59.98 -44.37 0.44
N LYS A 340 -58.81 -44.17 -0.18
CA LYS A 340 -57.65 -45.07 -0.05
C LYS A 340 -56.80 -44.81 1.20
N LEU A 341 -56.96 -43.65 1.86
CA LEU A 341 -56.21 -43.31 3.07
C LEU A 341 -56.83 -43.83 4.38
N LEU A 342 -58.02 -44.46 4.35
CA LEU A 342 -58.82 -44.79 5.54
C LEU A 342 -58.93 -46.30 5.86
N LEU A 343 -58.11 -47.17 5.26
CA LEU A 343 -58.08 -48.61 5.60
C LEU A 343 -56.91 -48.94 6.57
N PRO A 344 -57.15 -49.63 7.70
CA PRO A 344 -56.12 -49.86 8.72
C PRO A 344 -55.16 -51.00 8.36
N ALA A 345 -53.88 -50.77 8.65
CA ALA A 345 -52.79 -51.74 8.53
C ALA A 345 -52.92 -52.88 9.55
N SER A 346 -52.75 -54.13 9.12
CA SER A 346 -52.54 -55.26 10.03
C SER A 346 -51.58 -56.32 9.48
N SER A 347 -50.70 -56.76 10.37
CA SER A 347 -49.81 -57.94 10.35
C SER A 347 -48.55 -57.91 9.47
N LEU A 348 -47.42 -57.57 10.10
CA LEU A 348 -46.08 -58.08 9.73
C LEU A 348 -45.84 -59.42 10.45
N PRO A 349 -45.17 -60.38 9.79
CA PRO A 349 -44.27 -61.29 10.49
C PRO A 349 -42.81 -61.20 9.99
N MET A 350 -41.96 -61.58 10.92
CA MET A 350 -40.50 -61.55 11.01
C MET A 350 -39.80 -62.61 10.15
N MET A 351 -38.65 -62.32 9.53
CA MET A 351 -37.59 -63.30 9.28
C MET A 351 -36.21 -62.67 9.01
N ARG A 352 -35.18 -63.49 9.26
CA ARG A 352 -33.80 -63.22 9.67
C ARG A 352 -32.80 -63.13 8.49
N SER A 353 -31.80 -62.26 8.68
CA SER A 353 -30.34 -62.35 8.38
C SER A 353 -29.79 -63.45 7.45
N THR A 354 -28.97 -63.05 6.47
CA THR A 354 -27.56 -63.49 6.34
C THR A 354 -26.69 -62.54 5.48
N HIS A 355 -25.46 -62.33 5.99
CA HIS A 355 -24.20 -61.76 5.47
C HIS A 355 -23.97 -61.41 3.99
N CYS A 356 -23.17 -60.35 3.77
CA CYS A 356 -21.94 -60.42 2.98
C CYS A 356 -20.91 -59.33 3.36
N HIS A 357 -19.64 -59.67 3.15
CA HIS A 357 -18.40 -59.11 3.69
C HIS A 357 -17.75 -58.11 2.71
N CYS A 358 -17.00 -57.13 3.24
CA CYS A 358 -16.17 -56.18 2.48
C CYS A 358 -14.77 -56.74 2.25
N ASP A 359 -14.13 -56.39 1.13
CA ASP A 359 -12.67 -56.28 1.05
C ASP A 359 -12.22 -55.20 0.06
N THR A 360 -11.10 -54.61 0.43
CA THR A 360 -10.39 -53.42 -0.07
C THR A 360 -9.63 -53.62 -1.38
N LEU A 361 -9.46 -52.55 -2.17
CA LEU A 361 -8.53 -52.50 -3.30
C LEU A 361 -7.47 -51.40 -3.08
N ASP A 362 -6.21 -51.83 -3.03
CA ASP A 362 -5.00 -51.03 -3.07
C ASP A 362 -4.18 -51.53 -4.28
N LEU A 363 -3.73 -50.64 -5.17
CA LEU A 363 -2.88 -50.99 -6.31
C LEU A 363 -1.94 -49.82 -6.65
N SER A 364 -0.70 -49.97 -6.20
CA SER A 364 0.51 -49.31 -6.68
C SER A 364 1.06 -49.99 -7.94
N ALA A 365 1.49 -49.24 -8.96
CA ALA A 365 2.61 -49.60 -9.85
C ALA A 365 3.06 -48.45 -10.79
N SER A 366 4.23 -47.87 -10.48
CA SER A 366 5.46 -47.70 -11.28
C SER A 366 5.50 -47.29 -12.78
N PRO A 367 6.63 -46.68 -13.25
CA PRO A 367 6.69 -45.76 -14.40
C PRO A 367 7.25 -46.36 -15.71
N ILE A 368 6.97 -45.70 -16.83
CA ILE A 368 7.45 -46.08 -18.18
C ILE A 368 8.60 -45.16 -18.63
N LYS A 369 9.69 -45.79 -19.08
CA LYS A 369 10.89 -45.20 -19.72
C LYS A 369 10.67 -44.96 -21.22
N ALA A 370 11.44 -43.99 -21.72
CA ALA A 370 11.57 -43.47 -23.08
C ALA A 370 11.99 -44.48 -24.16
N TYR A 371 11.68 -44.16 -25.44
CA TYR A 371 12.52 -44.45 -26.62
C TYR A 371 12.15 -43.52 -27.80
N SER A 372 13.16 -42.85 -28.37
CA SER A 372 13.23 -42.44 -29.79
C SER A 372 14.09 -43.47 -30.53
N PRO A 373 13.82 -43.78 -31.82
CA PRO A 373 14.61 -43.15 -32.90
C PRO A 373 13.90 -43.04 -34.29
N ILE A 374 14.28 -42.02 -35.07
CA ILE A 374 14.88 -42.03 -36.43
C ILE A 374 14.98 -40.57 -36.90
#